data_AF-A0A7V1IE11-F1
#
_entry.id   AF-A0A7V1IE11-F1
#
_cell.length_a   1.000
_cell.length_b   1.000
_cell.length_c   1.000
_cell.angle_alpha   90.00
_cell.angle_beta   90.00
_cell.angle_gamma   90.00
#
_symmetry.space_group_name_H-M   'P 1'
#
loop_
_entity.id
_entity.type
_entity.pdbx_description
1 polymer ?
#
loop_
_entity_poly.entity_id
_entity_poly.type
_entity_poly.pdbx_seq_one_letter_code
_entity_poly.pdbx_strand_id
1 'polypeptide(L)' 'RPLPPDDPSQRQPDITRAREVLGWEPKVPLREGLEKTIEYFDSKLRDDG' A
#
# COMPACT_ATOMS: atom_id res chain seq x y z
N ARG A 1 23.46 -2.26 -0.76
CA ARG A 1 23.29 -0.91 -1.37
C ARG A 1 22.67 -0.03 -0.30
N PRO A 2 23.23 1.15 0.01
CA PRO A 2 22.65 2.05 1.02
C PRO A 2 21.30 2.61 0.53
N LEU A 3 20.45 3.04 1.46
CA LEU A 3 19.23 3.79 1.15
C LEU A 3 19.58 5.07 0.37
N PRO A 4 18.75 5.52 -0.58
CA PRO A 4 18.88 6.85 -1.17
C PRO A 4 18.97 7.92 -0.06
N PRO A 5 19.76 8.99 -0.24
CA PRO A 5 19.95 10.03 0.79
C PRO A 5 18.64 10.66 1.28
N ASP A 6 17.63 10.73 0.42
CA ASP A 6 16.33 11.35 0.71
C ASP A 6 15.28 10.37 1.23
N ASP A 7 15.62 9.08 1.32
CA ASP A 7 14.68 8.06 1.77
C ASP A 7 14.75 7.88 3.29
N PRO A 8 13.65 8.10 4.02
CA PRO A 8 13.62 7.87 5.45
C PRO A 8 13.72 6.37 5.75
N SER A 9 14.35 6.03 6.86
CA SER A 9 14.43 4.64 7.36
C SER A 9 13.06 4.05 7.69
N GLN A 10 12.07 4.89 8.02
CA GLN A 10 10.69 4.51 8.26
C GLN A 10 9.74 5.51 7.58
N ARG A 11 8.78 4.99 6.82
CA ARG A 11 7.76 5.80 6.15
C ARG A 11 6.46 5.77 6.96
N GLN A 12 6.07 6.93 7.50
CA GLN A 12 4.81 7.12 8.20
C GLN A 12 4.25 8.51 7.86
N PRO A 13 3.48 8.64 6.76
CA PRO A 13 2.92 9.93 6.38
C PRO A 13 1.85 10.39 7.38
N ASP A 14 1.87 11.66 7.73
CA ASP A 14 0.72 12.31 8.39
C ASP A 14 -0.37 12.56 7.33
N ILE A 15 -1.57 12.03 7.61
CA ILE A 15 -2.73 12.10 6.71
C ILE A 15 -3.84 13.02 7.25
N THR A 16 -3.56 13.82 8.28
CA THR A 16 -4.54 14.73 8.92
C THR A 16 -5.24 15.63 7.91
N ARG A 17 -4.49 16.27 7.01
CA ARG A 17 -5.06 17.15 5.98
C ARG A 17 -6.03 16.44 5.04
N ALA A 18 -5.75 15.19 4.68
CA ALA A 18 -6.63 14.41 3.79
C ALA A 18 -7.95 14.04 4.49
N ARG A 19 -7.89 13.73 5.80
CA ARG A 19 -9.10 13.52 6.60
C ARG A 19 -9.95 14.78 6.72
N GLU A 20 -9.32 15.90 7.05
CA GLU A 20 -10.04 17.16 7.31
C GLU A 20 -10.67 17.75 6.04
N VAL A 21 -9.92 17.77 4.93
CA VAL A 21 -10.34 18.45 3.71
C VAL A 21 -11.17 17.55 2.80
N LEU A 22 -10.86 16.25 2.77
CA LEU A 22 -11.46 15.30 1.81
C LEU A 22 -12.36 14.27 2.49
N GLY A 23 -12.38 14.20 3.82
CA GLY A 23 -13.01 13.08 4.52
C GLY A 23 -12.36 11.74 4.17
N TRP A 24 -11.10 11.75 3.73
CA TRP A 24 -10.43 10.57 3.20
C TRP A 24 -9.56 9.89 4.26
N GLU A 25 -9.65 8.57 4.31
CA GLU A 25 -8.76 7.71 5.08
C GLU A 25 -8.70 6.30 4.47
N PRO A 26 -7.61 5.53 4.71
CA PRO A 26 -7.53 4.15 4.27
C PRO A 26 -8.59 3.29 4.96
N LYS A 27 -9.42 2.61 4.17
CA LYS A 27 -10.49 1.73 4.66
C LYS A 27 -10.13 0.26 4.67
N VAL A 28 -9.07 -0.11 3.94
CA VAL A 28 -8.62 -1.50 3.79
C VAL A 28 -7.38 -1.71 4.67
N PRO A 29 -7.43 -2.61 5.66
CA PRO A 29 -6.27 -3.00 6.44
C PRO A 29 -5.17 -3.62 5.56
N LEU A 30 -3.91 -3.48 5.97
CA LEU A 30 -2.76 -3.97 5.21
C LEU A 30 -2.88 -5.47 4.84
N ARG A 31 -3.23 -6.31 5.82
CA ARG A 31 -3.38 -7.76 5.62
C ARG A 31 -4.41 -8.07 4.54
N GLU A 32 -5.60 -7.49 4.65
CA GLU A 32 -6.69 -7.70 3.69
C GLU A 32 -6.28 -7.25 2.29
N GLY A 33 -5.61 -6.09 2.18
CA GLY A 33 -5.10 -5.59 0.91
C GLY A 33 -4.07 -6.52 0.27
N LEU A 34 -3.16 -7.09 1.08
CA LEU A 34 -2.15 -8.05 0.61
C LEU A 34 -2.78 -9.36 0.14
N GLU A 35 -3.74 -9.91 0.88
CA GLU A 35 -4.43 -11.16 0.52
C GLU A 35 -5.14 -11.04 -0.84
N LYS A 36 -5.89 -9.96 -1.06
CA LYS A 36 -6.55 -9.68 -2.37
C LYS A 36 -5.55 -9.50 -3.51
N THR A 37 -4.43 -8.85 -3.22
CA THR A 37 -3.38 -8.63 -4.22
C THR A 37 -2.73 -9.95 -4.63
N ILE A 38 -2.42 -10.81 -3.66
CA ILE A 38 -1.85 -12.14 -3.90
C ILE A 38 -2.81 -12.97 -4.74
N GLU A 39 -4.09 -13.03 -4.37
CA GLU A 39 -5.11 -13.78 -5.12
C GLU A 39 -5.21 -13.32 -6.58
N TYR A 40 -5.22 -12.00 -6.82
CA TYR A 40 -5.22 -11.45 -8.18
C TYR A 40 -4.01 -11.94 -9.00
N PHE A 41 -2.80 -11.85 -8.45
CA PHE A 41 -1.60 -12.27 -9.17
C PHE A 41 -1.51 -13.78 -9.32
N ASP A 42 -1.97 -14.55 -8.35
CA ASP A 42 -2.04 -16.01 -8.43
C ASP A 42 -3.00 -16.45 -9.56
N SER A 43 -4.16 -15.80 -9.71
CA SER A 43 -5.03 -16.01 -10.88
C SER A 43 -4.32 -15.64 -12.19
N LYS A 44 -3.74 -14.44 -12.27
CA LYS A 44 -3.09 -13.95 -13.50
C LYS A 44 -1.95 -14.86 -13.96
N LEU A 45 -1.09 -15.28 -13.04
CA LEU A 45 0.04 -16.13 -13.36
C LEU A 45 -0.35 -17.56 -13.74
N ARG A 46 -1.54 -18.04 -13.33
CA ARG A 46 -2.10 -19.33 -13.75
C ARG A 46 -2.79 -19.24 -15.11
N ASP A 47 -3.42 -18.11 -15.42
CA ASP A 47 -4.09 -17.87 -16.71
C ASP A 47 -3.10 -17.62 -17.86
N ASP A 48 -1.89 -17.12 -17.55
CA ASP A 48 -0.81 -16.87 -18.51
C ASP A 48 0.06 -18.13 -18.79
N GLY A 49 -0.32 -19.30 -18.26
CA GLY A 49 0.39 -20.59 -18.35
C GLY A 49 -0.16 -21.57 -19.37
#